data_AF-A0AAP0K074-F1
#
_entry.id   AF-A0AAP0K074-F1
#
_cell.length_a   1.000
_cell.length_b   1.000
_cell.length_c   1.000
_cell.angle_alpha   90.00
_cell.angle_beta   90.00
_cell.angle_gamma   90.00
#
_symmetry.space_group_name_H-M   'P 1'
#
loop_
_entity.id
_entity.type
_entity.pdbx_description
1 polymer ?
#
loop_
_entity_poly.entity_id
_entity_poly.type
_entity_poly.pdbx_seq_one_letter_code
_entity_poly.pdbx_strand_id
1 'polypeptide(L)'
;MKHLGEATKHSKLISDVEKDQYQSSLSAAVRELNNKNRYASFEVVGYLVDELRDESTYKTFCKYLEDANVFNGSLIFVEELARKIKSVVEKERDRLDAILVFPSMPEVMRLNKLGSFSMSQLGQSKSPFFQLFKRKK
;
A
#
# COMPACT_ATOMS: atom_id res chain seq x y z
N MET A 1 -29.35 -19.23 24.99
CA MET A 1 -27.89 -19.25 24.74
C MET A 1 -27.52 -17.96 24.04
N LYS A 2 -26.76 -17.08 24.70
CA LYS A 2 -26.26 -15.82 24.14
C LYS A 2 -25.14 -16.15 23.16
N HIS A 3 -25.33 -15.92 21.86
CA HIS A 3 -24.19 -15.83 20.94
C HIS A 3 -23.46 -14.53 21.28
N LEU A 4 -22.29 -14.66 21.92
CA LEU A 4 -21.29 -13.59 21.98
C LEU A 4 -21.03 -13.15 20.52
N GLY A 5 -21.23 -11.86 20.23
CA GLY A 5 -20.93 -11.30 18.92
C GLY A 5 -19.44 -11.45 18.62
N GLU A 6 -19.11 -12.20 17.58
CA GLU A 6 -17.77 -12.23 17.02
C GLU A 6 -17.44 -10.82 16.51
N ALA A 7 -16.45 -10.17 17.12
CA ALA A 7 -15.92 -8.92 16.64
C ALA A 7 -15.40 -9.15 15.20
N THR A 8 -16.12 -8.60 14.22
CA THR A 8 -15.70 -8.67 12.81
C THR A 8 -14.39 -7.88 12.67
N LYS A 9 -13.34 -8.53 12.15
CA LYS A 9 -12.07 -7.83 11.92
C LYS A 9 -12.24 -6.82 10.78
N HIS A 10 -11.89 -5.56 11.04
CA HIS A 10 -11.84 -4.51 10.03
C HIS A 10 -10.41 -4.36 9.52
N SER A 11 -10.22 -4.35 8.20
CA SER A 11 -8.91 -4.11 7.58
C SER A 11 -8.99 -3.00 6.54
N LYS A 12 -8.14 -1.99 6.70
CA LYS A 12 -8.08 -0.83 5.80
C LYS A 12 -6.83 -0.87 4.92
N LEU A 13 -7.05 -0.80 3.62
CA LEU A 13 -6.02 -0.82 2.59
C LEU A 13 -5.92 0.55 1.92
N ILE A 14 -4.71 1.09 1.84
CA ILE A 14 -4.41 2.28 1.03
C ILE A 14 -3.68 1.84 -0.23
N SER A 15 -4.15 2.26 -1.40
CA SER A 15 -3.52 1.93 -2.69
C SER A 15 -3.15 3.17 -3.50
N ASP A 16 -1.86 3.38 -3.75
CA ASP A 16 -1.36 4.40 -4.68
C ASP A 16 -0.94 3.76 -6.00
N VAL A 17 -1.65 4.08 -7.09
CA VAL A 17 -1.42 3.46 -8.40
C VAL A 17 -1.53 4.49 -9.52
N GLU A 18 -0.65 4.44 -10.51
CA GLU A 18 -0.70 5.30 -11.71
C GLU A 18 -1.81 4.89 -12.73
N LYS A 19 -2.60 3.85 -12.43
CA LYS A 19 -3.58 3.25 -13.36
C LYS A 19 -4.92 2.91 -12.70
N ASP A 20 -5.98 3.55 -13.18
CA ASP A 20 -7.37 3.39 -12.73
C ASP A 20 -7.88 1.94 -12.75
N GLN A 21 -7.36 1.11 -13.68
CA GLN A 21 -7.76 -0.29 -13.80
C GLN A 21 -7.44 -1.11 -12.54
N TYR A 22 -6.32 -0.83 -11.87
CA TYR A 22 -5.96 -1.51 -10.63
C TYR A 22 -6.88 -1.11 -9.48
N GLN A 23 -7.18 0.19 -9.36
CA GLN A 23 -8.12 0.69 -8.34
C GLN A 23 -9.52 0.09 -8.52
N SER A 24 -9.99 0.01 -9.78
CA SER A 24 -11.29 -0.61 -10.11
C SER A 24 -11.32 -2.09 -9.73
N SER A 25 -10.23 -2.82 -10.02
CA SER A 25 -10.10 -4.24 -9.69
C SER A 25 -10.05 -4.49 -8.18
N LEU A 26 -9.29 -3.69 -7.43
CA LEU A 26 -9.23 -3.75 -5.97
C LEU A 26 -10.59 -3.43 -5.34
N SER A 27 -11.27 -2.40 -5.84
CA SER A 27 -12.61 -2.03 -5.38
C SER A 27 -13.62 -3.15 -5.63
N ALA A 28 -13.57 -3.81 -6.79
CA ALA A 28 -14.43 -4.95 -7.11
C ALA A 28 -14.16 -6.14 -6.16
N ALA A 29 -12.88 -6.45 -5.91
CA ALA A 29 -12.49 -7.52 -5.00
C ALA A 29 -12.95 -7.25 -3.56
N VAL A 30 -12.77 -6.02 -3.05
CA VAL A 30 -13.23 -5.62 -1.72
C VAL A 30 -14.74 -5.73 -1.60
N ARG A 31 -15.50 -5.29 -2.63
CA ARG A 31 -16.96 -5.44 -2.67
C ARG A 31 -17.36 -6.92 -2.64
N GLU A 32 -16.70 -7.77 -3.40
CA GLU A 32 -16.99 -9.20 -3.41
C GLU A 32 -16.74 -9.85 -2.03
N LEU A 33 -15.60 -9.54 -1.41
CA LEU A 33 -15.26 -10.04 -0.08
C LEU A 33 -16.26 -9.57 0.98
N ASN A 34 -16.60 -8.28 0.94
CA ASN A 34 -17.59 -7.70 1.85
C ASN A 34 -19.01 -8.24 1.60
N ASN A 35 -19.38 -8.61 0.37
CA ASN A 35 -20.68 -9.22 0.11
C ASN A 35 -20.80 -10.63 0.69
N LYS A 36 -19.68 -11.36 0.82
CA LYS A 36 -19.65 -12.68 1.48
C LYS A 36 -19.68 -12.57 3.01
N ASN A 37 -19.30 -11.41 3.57
CA ASN A 37 -19.29 -10.97 4.98
C ASN A 37 -19.28 -12.05 6.07
N ARG A 38 -18.39 -13.04 5.98
CA ARG A 38 -18.39 -14.16 6.93
C ARG A 38 -17.52 -13.94 8.16
N TYR A 39 -16.39 -13.25 8.04
CA TYR A 39 -15.37 -13.17 9.10
C TYR A 39 -14.65 -11.81 9.21
N ALA A 40 -14.70 -10.99 8.17
CA ALA A 40 -13.98 -9.72 8.11
C ALA A 40 -14.66 -8.76 7.14
N SER A 41 -14.48 -7.47 7.41
CA SER A 41 -14.86 -6.35 6.54
C SER A 41 -13.62 -5.60 6.09
N PHE A 42 -13.62 -5.18 4.83
CA PHE A 42 -12.48 -4.52 4.20
C PHE A 42 -12.86 -3.13 3.73
N GLU A 43 -12.02 -2.15 4.00
CA GLU A 43 -12.09 -0.81 3.44
C GLU A 43 -10.89 -0.62 2.50
N VAL A 44 -11.12 -0.03 1.33
CA VAL A 44 -10.03 0.38 0.43
C VAL A 44 -10.18 1.85 0.08
N VAL A 45 -9.10 2.59 0.23
CA VAL A 45 -8.97 3.98 -0.23
C VAL A 45 -7.84 4.01 -1.24
N GLY A 46 -8.13 4.52 -2.44
CA GLY A 46 -7.17 4.59 -3.54
C GLY A 46 -6.90 6.02 -3.96
N TYR A 47 -5.64 6.31 -4.31
CA TYR A 47 -5.23 7.57 -4.93
C TYR A 47 -4.45 7.28 -6.20
N LEU A 48 -4.61 8.16 -7.18
CA LEU A 48 -3.65 8.24 -8.27
C LEU A 48 -2.43 9.00 -7.78
N VAL A 49 -1.24 8.55 -8.17
CA VAL A 49 0.02 9.13 -7.70
C VAL A 49 0.04 10.64 -7.95
N ASP A 50 -0.41 11.11 -9.11
CA ASP A 50 -0.46 12.53 -9.45
C ASP A 50 -1.46 13.35 -8.62
N GLU A 51 -2.52 12.75 -8.06
CA GLU A 51 -3.47 13.45 -7.18
C GLU A 51 -2.79 13.89 -5.87
N LEU A 52 -1.74 13.18 -5.44
CA LEU A 52 -0.96 13.52 -4.24
C LEU A 52 -0.10 14.78 -4.41
N ARG A 53 -0.11 15.41 -5.59
CA ARG A 53 0.42 16.77 -5.78
C ARG A 53 -0.44 17.82 -5.09
N ASP A 54 -1.76 17.60 -5.04
CA ASP A 54 -2.68 18.49 -4.35
C ASP A 54 -2.52 18.36 -2.83
N GLU A 55 -2.35 19.49 -2.15
CA GLU A 55 -2.09 19.49 -0.71
C GLU A 55 -3.26 18.94 0.11
N SER A 56 -4.50 19.18 -0.32
CA SER A 56 -5.68 18.73 0.41
C SER A 56 -5.85 17.21 0.32
N THR A 57 -5.57 16.67 -0.87
CA THR A 57 -5.55 15.24 -1.15
C THR A 57 -4.43 14.56 -0.38
N TYR A 58 -3.22 15.13 -0.41
CA TYR A 58 -2.09 14.62 0.36
C TYR A 58 -2.36 14.60 1.88
N LYS A 59 -2.95 15.66 2.44
CA LYS A 59 -3.36 15.70 3.86
C LYS A 59 -4.36 14.61 4.20
N THR A 60 -5.29 14.34 3.29
CA THR A 60 -6.31 13.30 3.46
C THR A 60 -5.67 11.91 3.40
N PHE A 61 -4.77 11.68 2.45
CA PHE A 61 -3.97 10.46 2.36
C PHE A 61 -3.19 10.18 3.65
N CYS A 62 -2.50 11.18 4.21
CA CYS A 62 -1.78 11.05 5.48
C CYS A 62 -2.70 10.59 6.61
N LYS A 63 -3.89 11.19 6.75
CA LYS A 63 -4.86 10.80 7.78
C LYS A 63 -5.37 9.38 7.60
N TYR A 64 -5.63 8.96 6.37
CA TYR A 64 -6.04 7.59 6.12
C TYR A 64 -4.93 6.59 6.40
N LEU A 65 -3.67 6.98 6.19
CA LEU A 65 -2.53 6.15 6.51
C LEU A 65 -2.35 5.92 8.01
N GLU A 66 -2.75 6.85 8.87
CA GLU A 66 -2.74 6.69 10.34
C GLU A 66 -3.66 5.55 10.83
N ASP A 67 -4.74 5.29 10.09
CA ASP A 67 -5.76 4.27 10.40
C ASP A 67 -5.62 3.00 9.54
N ALA A 68 -4.70 2.99 8.57
CA ALA A 68 -4.53 1.87 7.64
C ALA A 68 -3.89 0.64 8.30
N ASN A 69 -4.25 -0.56 7.86
CA ASN A 69 -3.54 -1.80 8.21
C ASN A 69 -2.45 -2.12 7.20
N VAL A 70 -2.75 -1.89 5.92
CA VAL A 70 -1.88 -2.25 4.80
C VAL A 70 -1.70 -1.05 3.88
N PHE A 71 -0.45 -0.78 3.51
CA PHE A 71 -0.10 0.12 2.42
C PHE A 71 0.25 -0.67 1.16
N ASN A 72 -0.31 -0.28 0.03
CA ASN A 72 -0.04 -0.81 -1.29
C ASN A 72 0.39 0.33 -2.23
N GLY A 73 1.61 0.28 -2.75
CA GLY A 73 2.11 1.27 -3.70
C GLY A 73 2.56 0.60 -4.98
N SER A 74 2.28 1.20 -6.14
CA SER A 74 2.70 0.68 -7.44
C SER A 74 2.91 1.79 -8.45
N LEU A 75 3.94 1.65 -9.30
CA LEU A 75 4.25 2.58 -10.39
C LEU A 75 4.55 4.02 -9.92
N ILE A 76 5.13 4.18 -8.72
CA ILE A 76 5.49 5.51 -8.22
C ILE A 76 6.85 5.91 -8.79
N PHE A 77 6.87 6.64 -9.91
CA PHE A 77 8.09 7.03 -10.65
C PHE A 77 8.41 8.52 -10.67
N VAL A 78 7.63 9.35 -9.98
CA VAL A 78 7.88 10.79 -9.84
C VAL A 78 8.66 11.04 -8.56
N GLU A 79 9.89 11.56 -8.66
CA GLU A 79 10.81 11.74 -7.52
C GLU A 79 10.22 12.57 -6.37
N GLU A 80 9.57 13.69 -6.69
CA GLU A 80 8.95 14.55 -5.67
C GLU A 80 7.89 13.77 -4.85
N LEU A 81 7.05 13.00 -5.53
CA LEU A 81 5.95 12.25 -4.92
C LEU A 81 6.47 11.01 -4.19
N ALA A 82 7.47 10.34 -4.74
CA ALA A 82 8.15 9.22 -4.11
C ALA A 82 8.74 9.61 -2.74
N ARG A 83 9.37 10.79 -2.64
CA ARG A 83 9.88 11.32 -1.37
C ARG A 83 8.77 11.65 -0.38
N LYS A 84 7.67 12.27 -0.84
CA LYS A 84 6.49 12.58 -0.01
C LYS A 84 5.86 11.31 0.57
N ILE A 85 5.53 10.35 -0.29
CA ILE A 85 4.95 9.05 0.09
C ILE A 85 5.87 8.32 1.06
N LYS A 86 7.18 8.25 0.75
CA LYS A 86 8.16 7.65 1.65
C LYS A 86 8.12 8.28 3.03
N SER A 87 8.15 9.61 3.12
CA SER A 87 8.20 10.31 4.40
C SER A 87 7.02 10.00 5.32
N VAL A 88 5.81 9.84 4.77
CA VAL A 88 4.63 9.53 5.58
C VAL A 88 4.50 8.03 5.87
N VAL A 89 4.81 7.16 4.90
CA VAL A 89 4.79 5.70 5.11
C VAL A 89 5.87 5.24 6.09
N GLU A 90 7.04 5.88 6.12
CA GLU A 90 8.08 5.57 7.11
C GLU A 90 7.63 5.84 8.55
N LYS A 91 6.81 6.88 8.79
CA LYS A 91 6.29 7.20 10.12
C LYS A 91 5.36 6.12 10.66
N GLU A 92 4.56 5.54 9.75
CA GLU A 92 3.59 4.49 10.08
C GLU A 92 4.16 3.08 9.95
N ARG A 93 5.45 2.94 9.60
CA ARG A 93 6.05 1.65 9.20
C ARG A 93 5.90 0.56 10.24
N ASP A 94 6.14 0.88 11.51
CA ASP A 94 6.13 -0.12 12.58
C ASP A 94 4.69 -0.55 12.92
N ARG A 95 3.74 0.39 12.82
CA ARG A 95 2.30 0.18 13.05
C ARG A 95 1.64 -0.63 11.95
N LEU A 96 1.97 -0.36 10.68
CA LEU A 96 1.40 -1.06 9.53
C LEU A 96 1.70 -2.56 9.59
N ASP A 97 0.68 -3.39 9.39
CA ASP A 97 0.79 -4.86 9.36
C ASP A 97 1.63 -5.32 8.16
N ALA A 98 1.43 -4.64 7.02
CA ALA A 98 2.17 -4.90 5.78
C ALA A 98 2.34 -3.65 4.93
N ILE A 99 3.45 -3.61 4.21
CA ILE A 99 3.76 -2.59 3.20
C ILE A 99 4.18 -3.32 1.93
N LEU A 100 3.37 -3.17 0.88
CA LEU A 100 3.50 -3.83 -0.41
C LEU A 100 3.78 -2.78 -1.48
N VAL A 101 5.05 -2.62 -1.83
CA VAL A 101 5.49 -1.72 -2.91
C VAL A 101 5.93 -2.55 -4.11
N PHE A 102 5.07 -2.56 -5.13
CA PHE A 102 5.34 -3.06 -6.47
C PHE A 102 6.28 -2.10 -7.22
N PRO A 103 6.82 -2.48 -8.40
CA PRO A 103 7.86 -1.71 -9.11
C PRO A 103 7.63 -0.20 -9.12
N SER A 104 8.52 0.53 -8.46
CA SER A 104 8.45 1.97 -8.19
C SER A 104 9.88 2.52 -7.99
N MET A 105 10.05 3.79 -7.64
CA MET A 105 11.36 4.33 -7.30
C MET A 105 12.02 3.56 -6.13
N PRO A 106 13.37 3.39 -6.16
CA PRO A 106 14.09 2.58 -5.17
C PRO A 106 13.83 2.99 -3.72
N GLU A 107 13.62 4.29 -3.48
CA GLU A 107 13.38 4.83 -2.15
C GLU A 107 12.03 4.40 -1.56
N VAL A 108 11.01 4.23 -2.40
CA VAL A 108 9.70 3.71 -1.99
C VAL A 108 9.75 2.19 -1.90
N MET A 109 10.45 1.51 -2.82
CA MET A 109 10.59 0.05 -2.79
C MET A 109 11.24 -0.47 -1.50
N ARG A 110 12.13 0.31 -0.89
CA ARG A 110 12.76 -0.02 0.41
C ARG A 110 11.77 -0.09 1.57
N LEU A 111 10.57 0.47 1.39
CA LEU A 111 9.50 0.41 2.38
C LEU A 111 8.79 -0.95 2.44
N ASN A 112 9.07 -1.89 1.54
CA ASN A 112 8.46 -3.22 1.64
C ASN A 112 8.67 -3.85 3.03
N LYS A 113 7.57 -4.35 3.62
CA LYS A 113 7.51 -5.00 4.94
C LYS A 113 6.43 -6.08 4.88
N LEU A 114 6.79 -7.34 5.11
CA LEU A 114 5.86 -8.46 5.22
C LEU A 114 6.32 -9.41 6.34
N GLY A 115 5.81 -9.21 7.55
CA GLY A 115 6.29 -9.95 8.73
C GLY A 115 7.79 -9.73 8.94
N SER A 116 8.56 -10.82 9.04
CA SER A 116 10.03 -10.76 9.13
C SER A 116 10.73 -10.51 7.80
N PHE A 117 10.00 -10.53 6.68
CA PHE A 117 10.55 -10.24 5.36
C PHE A 117 10.72 -8.74 5.17
N SER A 118 11.95 -8.30 4.89
CA SER A 118 12.26 -6.92 4.53
C SER A 118 13.35 -6.86 3.45
N MET A 119 13.35 -5.79 2.65
CA MET A 119 14.28 -5.65 1.52
C MET A 119 15.77 -5.60 1.93
N SER A 120 16.10 -5.43 3.21
CA SER A 120 17.47 -5.53 3.73
C SER A 120 18.01 -6.98 3.66
N GLN A 121 17.13 -7.99 3.72
CA GLN A 121 17.51 -9.41 3.60
C GLN A 121 17.86 -9.82 2.16
N LEU A 122 17.47 -9.03 1.17
CA LEU A 122 17.90 -9.24 -0.22
C LEU A 122 19.37 -8.86 -0.46
N GLY A 123 20.05 -8.25 0.52
CA GLY A 123 21.43 -7.75 0.44
C GLY A 123 22.53 -8.80 0.24
N GLN A 124 22.24 -10.11 0.34
CA GLN A 124 23.23 -11.16 0.04
C GLN A 124 23.08 -11.82 -1.33
N SER A 125 21.96 -11.62 -2.01
CA SER A 125 21.82 -12.05 -3.40
C SER A 125 21.85 -10.81 -4.27
N LYS A 126 22.75 -10.76 -5.24
CA LYS A 126 22.64 -9.85 -6.38
C LYS A 126 21.35 -10.21 -7.13
N SER A 127 20.20 -9.78 -6.61
CA SER A 127 18.91 -10.20 -7.11
C SER A 127 18.71 -9.63 -8.51
N PRO A 128 18.47 -10.46 -9.54
CA PRO A 128 18.21 -10.04 -10.91
C PRO A 128 17.10 -8.99 -11.04
N PHE A 129 16.23 -8.87 -10.03
CA PHE A 129 15.17 -7.86 -9.94
C PHE A 129 15.69 -6.42 -10.14
N PHE A 130 16.78 -6.02 -9.49
CA PHE A 130 17.29 -4.65 -9.63
C PHE A 130 17.90 -4.38 -11.02
N GLN A 131 18.40 -5.41 -11.71
CA GLN A 131 18.89 -5.29 -13.07
C GLN A 131 17.74 -5.22 -14.09
N LEU A 132 16.61 -5.87 -13.79
CA LEU A 132 15.41 -5.83 -14.62
C LEU A 132 14.79 -4.42 -14.67
N PHE A 133 14.73 -3.70 -13.54
CA PHE A 133 14.20 -2.33 -13.51
C PHE A 133 15.10 -1.29 -14.21
N LYS A 134 16.40 -1.56 -14.35
CA LYS A 134 17.31 -0.69 -15.12
C LYS A 134 17.19 -0.87 -16.64
N ARG A 135 16.49 -1.89 -17.13
CA ARG A 135 16.34 -2.15 -18.57
C ARG A 135 15.02 -1.60 -19.11
N LYS A 136 14.91 -0.27 -19.19
CA LYS A 136 14.11 0.41 -20.21
C LYS A 136 14.87 1.66 -20.66
N LYS A 137 15.51 1.54 -21.82
CA LYS A 137 15.94 2.64 -22.68
C LYS A 137 14.98 2.68 -23.85
#